data_AF-A0A4Y9QD14-F1
#
_entry.id   AF-A0A4Y9QD14-F1
#
_cell.length_a   1.000
_cell.length_b   1.000
_cell.length_c   1.000
_cell.angle_alpha   90.00
_cell.angle_beta   90.00
_cell.angle_gamma   90.00
#
_symmetry.space_group_name_H-M   'P 1'
#
loop_
_entity.id
_entity.type
_entity.pdbx_description
1 polymer ?
#
loop_
_entity_poly.entity_id
_entity_poly.type
_entity_poly.pdbx_seq_one_letter_code
_entity_poly.pdbx_strand_id
1 'polypeptide(L)' 'MERRVEVQVPLVPTRRDWPRLLSDLAARLNDGRVYDRDLPALARALEPVLENYRRRAHLTGAPDLD' A
#
# COMPACT_ATOMS: atom_id res chain seq x y z
N MET A 1 37.07 -6.94 -11.15
CA MET A 1 36.02 -5.94 -10.83
C MET A 1 34.98 -6.64 -9.99
N GLU A 2 34.95 -6.35 -8.68
CA GLU A 2 33.95 -6.90 -7.77
C GLU A 2 32.71 -6.01 -7.82
N ARG A 3 31.59 -6.53 -8.34
CA ARG A 3 30.32 -5.80 -8.40
C ARG A 3 29.61 -6.02 -7.07
N ARG A 4 29.64 -5.02 -6.18
CA ARG A 4 28.86 -5.04 -4.94
C ARG A 4 27.37 -5.06 -5.31
N VAL A 5 26.70 -6.17 -5.03
CA VAL A 5 25.24 -6.28 -5.10
C VAL A 5 24.70 -5.74 -3.79
N GLU A 6 24.11 -4.55 -3.83
CA GLU A 6 23.31 -4.04 -2.71
C GLU A 6 22.05 -4.89 -2.60
N VAL A 7 22.09 -5.90 -1.74
CA VAL A 7 20.89 -6.66 -1.38
C VAL A 7 20.01 -5.73 -0.57
N GLN A 8 18.94 -5.21 -1.17
CA GLN A 8 17.90 -4.53 -0.40
C GLN A 8 17.26 -5.53 0.54
N VAL A 9 17.63 -5.45 1.82
CA VAL A 9 16.92 -6.17 2.88
C VAL A 9 15.48 -5.67 2.87
N PRO A 10 14.47 -6.55 2.73
CA PRO A 10 13.09 -6.12 2.82
C PRO A 10 12.83 -5.59 4.23
N LEU A 11 12.82 -4.27 4.36
CA LEU A 11 12.46 -3.60 5.59
C LEU A 11 10.98 -3.86 5.85
N VAL A 12 10.66 -4.54 6.94
CA VAL A 12 9.27 -4.65 7.39
C VAL A 12 8.83 -3.25 7.81
N PRO A 13 7.81 -2.65 7.15
CA PRO A 13 7.41 -1.28 7.43
C PRO A 13 6.92 -1.17 8.87
N THR A 14 7.38 -0.13 9.57
CA THR A 14 6.85 0.22 10.88
C THR A 14 5.56 1.01 10.74
N ARG A 15 4.82 1.20 11.84
CA ARG A 15 3.59 2.02 11.86
C ARG A 15 3.79 3.42 11.24
N ARG A 16 4.99 3.99 11.35
CA ARG A 16 5.31 5.34 10.85
C ARG A 16 5.57 5.37 9.34
N ASP A 17 5.88 4.24 8.72
CA ASP A 17 6.20 4.15 7.30
C ASP A 17 4.95 4.10 6.42
N TRP A 18 3.86 3.54 6.93
CA TRP A 18 2.62 3.32 6.18
C TRP A 18 2.03 4.58 5.53
N PRO A 19 1.93 5.75 6.19
CA PRO A 19 1.43 6.96 5.53
C PRO A 19 2.24 7.34 4.30
N ARG A 20 3.58 7.23 4.37
CA ARG A 20 4.46 7.56 3.25
C ARG A 20 4.34 6.54 2.12
N LEU A 21 4.32 5.24 2.45
CA LEU A 21 4.22 4.17 1.46
C LEU A 21 2.90 4.22 0.68
N LEU A 22 1.79 4.52 1.36
CA LEU A 22 0.49 4.69 0.71
C LEU A 22 0.48 5.91 -0.21
N SER A 23 1.09 7.04 0.20
CA SER A 23 1.24 8.21 -0.67
C SER A 23 2.10 7.93 -1.90
N ASP A 24 3.19 7.17 -1.76
CA ASP A 24 4.03 6.77 -2.89
C ASP A 24 3.27 5.86 -3.87
N LEU A 25 2.52 4.88 -3.35
CA LEU A 25 1.66 4.03 -4.15
C LEU A 25 0.62 4.85 -4.93
N ALA A 26 -0.04 5.81 -4.28
CA ALA A 26 -1.01 6.70 -4.93
C ALA A 26 -0.36 7.52 -6.05
N ALA A 27 0.83 8.08 -5.83
CA ALA A 27 1.57 8.81 -6.85
C ALA A 27 1.96 7.93 -8.03
N ARG A 28 2.38 6.69 -7.78
CA ARG A 28 2.73 5.72 -8.83
C ARG A 28 1.53 5.29 -9.67
N LEU A 29 0.36 5.13 -9.04
CA LEU A 29 -0.89 4.88 -9.76
C LEU A 29 -1.24 6.07 -10.66
N ASN A 30 -1.18 7.29 -10.13
CA ASN A 30 -1.48 8.50 -10.89
C ASN A 30 -0.51 8.75 -12.06
N ASP A 31 0.78 8.44 -11.89
CA ASP A 31 1.82 8.57 -12.92
C ASP A 31 1.80 7.41 -13.95
N GLY A 32 0.89 6.44 -13.81
CA GLY A 32 0.82 5.27 -14.71
C GLY A 32 1.99 4.29 -14.55
N ARG A 33 2.73 4.35 -13.44
CA ARG A 33 3.84 3.43 -13.13
C ARG A 33 3.36 2.07 -12.63
N VAL A 34 2.08 1.95 -12.32
CA VAL A 34 1.40 0.66 -12.13
C VAL A 34 0.63 0.40 -13.42
N TYR A 35 0.98 -0.69 -14.11
CA TYR A 35 0.35 -1.01 -15.39
C TYR A 35 -1.08 -1.50 -15.19
N ASP A 36 -1.96 -1.26 -16.18
CA ASP A 36 -3.36 -1.70 -16.14
C ASP A 36 -3.53 -3.20 -15.83
N ARG A 37 -2.60 -4.04 -16.30
CA ARG A 37 -2.59 -5.49 -16.02
C ARG A 37 -2.43 -5.83 -14.53
N ASP A 38 -1.80 -4.95 -13.76
CA ASP A 38 -1.51 -5.14 -12.35
C ASP A 38 -2.65 -4.60 -11.46
N LEU A 39 -3.53 -3.75 -12.01
CA LEU A 39 -4.66 -3.15 -11.28
C LEU A 39 -5.64 -4.18 -10.70
N PRO A 40 -6.02 -5.28 -11.39
CA PRO A 40 -6.91 -6.28 -10.81
C PRO A 40 -6.31 -6.98 -9.59
N ALA A 41 -5.00 -7.26 -9.61
CA ALA A 41 -4.30 -7.88 -8.49
C ALA A 41 -4.19 -6.90 -7.31
N LEU A 42 -3.90 -5.63 -7.59
CA LEU A 42 -3.86 -4.58 -6.58
C LEU A 42 -5.23 -4.36 -5.92
N ALA A 43 -6.31 -4.33 -6.69
CA ALA A 43 -7.68 -4.18 -6.17
C ALA A 43 -8.02 -5.30 -5.18
N ARG A 44 -7.70 -6.56 -5.51
CA ARG A 44 -7.89 -7.71 -4.61
C ARG A 44 -7.05 -7.61 -3.34
N ALA A 45 -5.85 -7.06 -3.42
CA ALA A 45 -4.99 -6.86 -2.25
C ALA A 45 -5.50 -5.74 -1.32
N LEU A 46 -6.16 -4.73 -1.87
CA LEU A 46 -6.73 -3.61 -1.09
C LEU A 46 -8.07 -3.95 -0.44
N GLU A 47 -8.85 -4.86 -1.02
CA GLU A 47 -10.16 -5.30 -0.51
C GLU A 47 -10.14 -5.66 1.00
N PRO A 48 -9.27 -6.56 1.50
CA PRO A 48 -9.22 -6.88 2.93
C PRO A 48 -8.78 -5.68 3.79
N VAL A 49 -7.96 -4.77 3.27
CA VAL A 49 -7.53 -3.57 4.01
C VAL A 49 -8.73 -2.65 4.25
N LEU A 50 -9.53 -2.41 3.21
CA LEU A 50 -10.74 -1.59 3.29
C LEU A 50 -11.81 -2.25 4.17
N GLU A 51 -12.02 -3.56 4.05
CA GLU A 51 -12.95 -4.29 4.92
C GLU A 51 -12.59 -4.14 6.41
N ASN A 52 -11.32 -4.35 6.75
CA ASN A 52 -10.85 -4.21 8.13
C ASN A 52 -10.93 -2.76 8.63
N TYR A 53 -10.68 -1.78 7.76
CA TYR A 53 -10.87 -0.37 8.10
C TYR A 53 -12.33 -0.07 8.44
N ARG A 54 -13.28 -0.43 7.55
CA ARG A 54 -14.72 -0.21 7.74
C ARG A 54 -15.24 -0.91 9.00
N ARG A 55 -14.84 -2.17 9.22
CA ARG A 55 -15.17 -2.89 10.46
C ARG A 55 -14.68 -2.13 11.70
N ARG A 56 -13.45 -1.61 11.67
CA ARG A 56 -12.89 -0.84 12.79
C ARG A 56 -13.60 0.50 12.97
N ALA A 57 -13.88 1.21 11.88
CA ALA A 57 -14.60 2.48 11.90
C ALA A 57 -15.99 2.33 12.53
N HIS A 58 -16.72 1.29 12.16
CA HIS A 58 -18.00 0.93 12.76
C HIS A 58 -17.90 0.68 14.27
N LEU A 59 -16.84 0.01 14.73
CA LEU A 59 -16.63 -0.30 16.15
C LEU A 59 -16.17 0.90 16.98
N THR A 60 -15.44 1.86 16.39
CA THR A 60 -14.82 2.98 17.13
C THR A 60 -15.48 4.33 16.87
N GLY A 61 -16.47 4.41 15.98
CA GLY A 61 -17.05 5.67 15.51
C GLY A 61 -16.07 6.53 14.71
N ALA A 62 -15.02 5.93 14.13
CA ALA A 62 -14.13 6.65 13.22
C ALA A 62 -14.86 6.94 11.90
N PRO A 63 -14.47 7.98 11.15
CA PRO A 63 -15.08 8.26 9.85
C PRO A 63 -14.93 7.05 8.92
N ASP A 64 -15.98 6.75 8.16
CA ASP A 64 -15.94 5.74 7.12
C ASP A 64 -15.24 6.30 5.86
N LEU A 65 -14.67 5.42 5.04
CA LEU A 65 -14.15 5.77 3.72
C LEU A 65 -15.27 5.50 2.70
N ASP A 66 -15.95 6.58 2.31
CA ASP A 66 -16.96 6.61 1.23
C ASP A 66 -16.32 6.35 -0.14
#